data_AF-A0A925TBT3-F1
#
_entry.id   AF-A0A925TBT3-F1
#
_cell.length_a   1.000
_cell.length_b   1.000
_cell.length_c   1.000
_cell.angle_alpha   90.00
_cell.angle_beta   90.00
_cell.angle_gamma   90.00
#
_symmetry.space_group_name_H-M   'P 1'
#
loop_
_entity.id
_entity.type
_entity.pdbx_description
1 polymer ?
#
loop_
_entity_poly.entity_id
_entity_poly.type
_entity_poly.pdbx_seq_one_letter_code
_entity_poly.pdbx_strand_id
1 'polypeptide(L)'
;MDSSLKWRVVAMLFLVGGLNYVDRTSIAAVFPLLKADLHASDLQLGAIGSVFLWSYAIGAPFAGLLADRVSRSRLIVVSLAAWSVITTLCGLVTDIQQLLVLRFLLGFAECIYVPAAIPLLADHHGPDTRGTAMGIHLAGLNLAVVAGGTLS
;
A
#
# COMPACT_ATOMS: atom_id res chain seq x y z
N MET A 1 18.03 24.01 0.22
CA MET A 1 17.34 22.93 -0.52
C MET A 1 16.08 23.52 -1.13
N ASP A 2 15.84 23.31 -2.42
CA ASP A 2 14.81 24.04 -3.16
C ASP A 2 13.40 23.76 -2.59
N SER A 3 12.66 24.80 -2.24
CA SER A 3 11.37 24.69 -1.54
C SER A 3 10.33 23.94 -2.38
N SER A 4 10.51 23.94 -3.71
CA SER A 4 9.69 23.18 -4.66
C SER A 4 9.93 21.67 -4.58
N LEU A 5 11.14 21.20 -4.23
CA LEU A 5 11.43 19.76 -4.18
C LEU A 5 10.72 19.07 -3.00
N LYS A 6 10.75 19.68 -1.81
CA LYS A 6 10.11 19.12 -0.60
C LYS A 6 8.60 18.88 -0.78
N TRP A 7 7.90 19.85 -1.38
CA TRP A 7 6.45 19.73 -1.63
C TRP A 7 6.11 18.76 -2.76
N ARG A 8 6.99 18.60 -3.76
CA ARG A 8 6.85 17.55 -4.78
C ARG A 8 6.93 16.15 -4.16
N VAL A 9 7.83 15.93 -3.19
CA VAL A 9 7.91 14.66 -2.46
C VAL A 9 6.63 14.40 -1.67
N VAL A 10 6.06 15.42 -1.00
CA VAL A 10 4.77 15.31 -0.30
C VAL A 10 3.66 14.91 -1.28
N ALA A 11 3.54 15.60 -2.42
CA ALA A 11 2.52 15.29 -3.43
C ALA A 11 2.68 13.87 -3.99
N MET A 12 3.92 13.42 -4.21
CA MET A 12 4.18 12.06 -4.67
C MET A 12 3.76 11.01 -3.63
N LEU A 13 4.13 11.21 -2.35
CA LEU A 13 3.77 10.28 -1.27
C LEU A 13 2.28 10.34 -0.93
N PHE A 14 1.62 11.48 -1.13
CA PHE A 14 0.17 11.60 -1.09
C PHE A 14 -0.47 10.65 -2.12
N LEU A 15 -0.03 10.71 -3.38
CA LEU A 15 -0.59 9.88 -4.45
C LEU A 15 -0.29 8.39 -4.23
N VAL A 16 0.95 8.05 -3.88
CA VAL A 16 1.34 6.66 -3.64
C VAL A 16 0.63 6.09 -2.41
N GLY A 17 0.53 6.85 -1.33
CA GLY A 17 -0.23 6.45 -0.14
C GLY A 17 -1.72 6.29 -0.43
N GLY A 18 -2.28 7.19 -1.24
CA GLY A 18 -3.66 7.10 -1.70
C GLY A 18 -3.91 5.83 -2.51
N LEU A 19 -3.10 5.58 -3.54
CA LEU A 19 -3.20 4.36 -4.34
C LEU A 19 -3.13 3.09 -3.47
N ASN A 20 -2.27 3.10 -2.44
CA ASN A 20 -2.08 1.97 -1.53
C ASN A 20 -3.34 1.62 -0.77
N TYR A 21 -4.05 2.64 -0.30
CA TYR A 21 -5.30 2.43 0.41
C TYR A 21 -6.46 2.10 -0.53
N VAL A 22 -6.51 2.66 -1.74
CA VAL A 22 -7.51 2.27 -2.75
C VAL A 22 -7.39 0.79 -3.09
N ASP A 23 -6.17 0.28 -3.31
CA ASP A 23 -5.97 -1.14 -3.64
C ASP A 23 -6.45 -2.05 -2.50
N ARG A 24 -6.15 -1.67 -1.25
CA ARG A 24 -6.64 -2.39 -0.06
C ARG A 24 -8.14 -2.43 0.06
N THR A 25 -8.84 -1.34 -0.24
CA THR A 25 -10.31 -1.29 -0.10
C THR A 25 -11.03 -1.89 -1.30
N SER A 26 -10.44 -1.82 -2.50
CA SER A 26 -11.04 -2.31 -3.75
C SER A 26 -11.31 -3.82 -3.77
N ILE A 27 -10.59 -4.62 -2.97
CA ILE A 27 -10.76 -6.08 -2.97
C ILE A 27 -12.15 -6.53 -2.52
N ALA A 28 -12.78 -5.77 -1.61
CA ALA A 28 -14.13 -6.09 -1.16
C ALA A 28 -15.16 -5.93 -2.29
N ALA A 29 -14.93 -4.99 -3.22
CA ALA A 29 -15.80 -4.75 -4.37
C ALA A 29 -15.86 -5.97 -5.31
N VAL A 30 -14.77 -6.73 -5.41
CA VAL A 30 -14.69 -7.90 -6.30
C VAL A 30 -15.13 -9.20 -5.63
N PHE A 31 -15.46 -9.21 -4.33
CA PHE A 31 -15.93 -10.42 -3.64
C PHE A 31 -17.13 -11.09 -4.31
N PRO A 32 -18.17 -10.37 -4.77
CA PRO A 32 -19.28 -11.00 -5.50
C PRO A 32 -18.81 -11.71 -6.79
N LEU A 33 -17.86 -11.13 -7.52
CA LEU A 33 -17.27 -11.73 -8.72
C LEU A 33 -16.45 -12.98 -8.39
N LEU A 34 -15.66 -12.95 -7.32
CA LEU A 34 -14.91 -14.12 -6.85
C LEU A 34 -15.83 -15.28 -6.45
N LYS A 35 -17.01 -14.99 -5.88
CA LYS A 35 -18.03 -16.02 -5.60
C LYS A 35 -18.64 -16.59 -6.88
N ALA A 36 -18.94 -15.73 -7.85
CA ALA A 36 -19.60 -16.12 -9.09
C ALA A 36 -18.66 -16.91 -10.02
N ASP A 37 -17.45 -16.40 -10.25
CA ASP A 37 -16.54 -16.90 -11.27
C ASP A 37 -15.57 -17.96 -10.75
N LEU A 38 -15.15 -17.86 -9.48
CA LEU A 38 -14.18 -18.78 -8.86
C LEU A 38 -14.81 -19.68 -7.78
N HIS A 39 -16.13 -19.62 -7.60
CA HIS A 39 -16.87 -20.38 -6.59
C HIS A 39 -16.28 -20.26 -5.17
N ALA A 40 -15.73 -19.09 -4.84
CA ALA A 40 -15.07 -18.85 -3.57
C ALA A 40 -16.06 -18.94 -2.40
N SER A 41 -15.67 -19.67 -1.35
CA SER A 41 -16.39 -19.73 -0.08
C SER A 41 -16.19 -18.46 0.75
N ASP A 42 -17.11 -18.17 1.66
CA ASP A 42 -16.97 -17.04 2.60
C ASP A 42 -15.70 -17.11 3.44
N LEU A 43 -15.25 -18.34 3.78
CA LEU A 43 -13.98 -18.56 4.47
C LEU A 43 -12.79 -18.11 3.62
N GLN A 44 -12.78 -18.42 2.33
CA GLN A 44 -11.71 -18.01 1.42
C GLN A 44 -11.69 -16.50 1.21
N LEU A 45 -12.86 -15.85 1.12
CA LEU A 45 -12.94 -14.39 1.01
C LEU A 45 -12.40 -13.70 2.27
N GLY A 46 -12.73 -14.22 3.45
CA GLY A 46 -12.13 -13.75 4.71
C GLY A 46 -10.61 -13.97 4.76
N ALA A 47 -10.13 -15.08 4.20
CA ALA A 47 -8.71 -15.41 4.13
C ALA A 47 -7.92 -14.43 3.24
N ILE A 48 -8.49 -13.93 2.14
CA ILE A 48 -7.85 -12.94 1.24
C ILE A 48 -7.36 -11.72 2.01
N GLY A 49 -8.23 -11.12 2.84
CA GLY A 49 -7.87 -9.97 3.67
C GLY A 49 -6.93 -10.34 4.81
N SER A 50 -7.16 -11.51 5.43
CA SER A 50 -6.39 -11.96 6.59
C SER A 50 -4.93 -12.27 6.25
N VAL A 51 -4.68 -12.99 5.15
CA VAL A 51 -3.32 -13.33 4.69
C VAL A 51 -2.51 -12.08 4.37
N PHE A 52 -3.14 -11.10 3.73
CA PHE A 52 -2.52 -9.81 3.47
C PHE A 52 -2.14 -9.10 4.77
N LEU A 53 -3.06 -9.04 5.74
CA LEU A 53 -2.81 -8.37 7.02
C LEU A 53 -1.68 -9.05 7.81
N TRP A 54 -1.68 -10.38 7.88
CA TRP A 54 -0.64 -11.14 8.58
C TRP A 54 0.73 -11.01 7.92
N SER A 55 0.81 -11.14 6.60
CA SER A 55 2.08 -10.94 5.87
C SER A 55 2.60 -9.52 6.04
N TYR A 56 1.73 -8.50 5.96
CA TYR A 56 2.10 -7.12 6.22
C TYR A 56 2.63 -6.93 7.65
N ALA A 57 1.92 -7.46 8.66
CA ALA A 57 2.30 -7.34 10.06
C ALA A 57 3.65 -8.01 10.36
N ILE A 58 3.88 -9.19 9.79
CA ILE A 58 5.15 -9.92 9.92
C ILE A 58 6.28 -9.18 9.19
N GLY A 59 6.01 -8.64 8.01
CA GLY A 59 7.00 -7.91 7.20
C GLY A 59 7.36 -6.53 7.76
N ALA A 60 6.45 -5.86 8.47
CA ALA A 60 6.62 -4.48 8.92
C ALA A 60 7.88 -4.25 9.79
N PRO A 61 8.22 -5.09 10.80
CA PRO A 61 9.47 -4.93 11.54
C PRO A 61 10.72 -5.02 10.65
N PHE A 62 10.75 -5.97 9.71
CA PHE A 62 11.88 -6.13 8.79
C PHE A 62 11.99 -4.97 7.81
N ALA A 63 10.85 -4.48 7.32
CA ALA A 63 10.77 -3.30 6.47
C ALA A 63 11.28 -2.04 7.19
N GLY A 64 10.97 -1.87 8.48
CA GLY A 64 11.53 -0.80 9.32
C GLY A 64 13.06 -0.87 9.40
N LEU A 65 13.59 -2.04 9.76
CA LEU A 65 15.04 -2.25 9.82
C LEU A 65 15.74 -2.01 8.46
N LEU A 66 15.07 -2.37 7.36
CA LEU A 66 15.58 -2.14 6.01
C LEU A 66 15.56 -0.65 5.64
N ALA A 67 14.52 0.08 6.03
CA ALA A 67 14.37 1.52 5.80
C ALA A 67 15.41 2.36 6.54
N ASP A 68 15.99 1.84 7.62
CA ASP A 68 17.08 2.49 8.35
C ASP A 68 18.45 2.29 7.67
N ARG A 69 18.61 1.23 6.86
CA ARG A 69 19.91 0.85 6.26
C ARG A 69 20.04 1.19 4.78
N VAL A 70 18.92 1.28 4.07
CA VAL A 70 18.88 1.49 2.62
C VAL A 70 18.26 2.84 2.29
N SER A 71 18.60 3.41 1.13
CA SER A 71 17.97 4.63 0.63
C SER A 71 16.44 4.47 0.58
N ARG A 72 15.75 5.24 1.41
CA ARG A 72 14.28 5.23 1.56
C ARG A 72 13.56 5.52 0.24
N SER A 73 14.10 6.43 -0.57
CA SER A 73 13.54 6.73 -1.90
C SER A 73 13.62 5.52 -2.83
N ARG A 74 14.73 4.76 -2.80
CA ARG A 74 14.85 3.51 -3.57
C ARG A 74 13.88 2.44 -3.08
N LEU A 75 13.70 2.31 -1.77
CA LEU A 75 12.75 1.36 -1.18
C LEU A 75 11.30 1.65 -1.59
N ILE A 76 10.90 2.91 -1.61
CA ILE A 76 9.55 3.32 -2.07
C ILE A 76 9.34 2.92 -3.53
N VAL A 77 10.32 3.19 -4.41
CA VAL A 77 10.23 2.83 -5.83
C VAL A 77 10.16 1.31 -6.03
N VAL A 78 11.01 0.55 -5.32
CA VAL A 78 11.01 -0.93 -5.40
C VAL A 78 9.69 -1.51 -4.88
N SER A 79 9.21 -1.01 -3.73
CA SER A 79 7.92 -1.42 -3.15
C SER A 79 6.77 -1.14 -4.11
N LEU A 80 6.72 0.07 -4.69
CA LEU A 80 5.69 0.45 -5.65
C LEU A 80 5.72 -0.40 -6.92
N ALA A 81 6.92 -0.68 -7.46
CA ALA A 81 7.08 -1.52 -8.63
C ALA A 81 6.65 -2.97 -8.35
N ALA A 82 7.11 -3.55 -7.23
CA ALA A 82 6.75 -4.91 -6.84
C ALA A 82 5.24 -5.04 -6.61
N TRP A 83 4.65 -4.11 -5.86
CA TRP A 83 3.22 -4.06 -5.62
C TRP A 83 2.43 -3.92 -6.94
N SER A 84 2.79 -3.00 -7.82
CA SER A 84 2.10 -2.82 -9.11
C SER A 84 2.10 -4.10 -9.97
N VAL A 85 3.23 -4.82 -9.99
CA VAL A 85 3.34 -6.11 -10.69
C VAL A 85 2.42 -7.14 -10.05
N ILE A 86 2.43 -7.28 -8.73
CA ILE A 86 1.59 -8.25 -8.01
C ILE A 86 0.10 -7.93 -8.19
N THR A 87 -0.30 -6.66 -8.12
CA THR A 87 -1.70 -6.24 -8.38
C THR A 87 -2.13 -6.56 -9.80
N THR A 88 -1.25 -6.34 -10.79
CA THR A 88 -1.52 -6.72 -12.18
C THR A 88 -1.71 -8.24 -12.31
N LEU A 89 -0.85 -9.03 -11.66
CA LEU A 89 -0.98 -10.49 -11.63
C LEU A 89 -2.27 -10.95 -10.93
N CYS A 90 -2.75 -10.21 -9.92
CA CYS A 90 -4.02 -10.51 -9.25
C CYS A 90 -5.21 -10.42 -10.21
N GLY A 91 -5.16 -9.56 -11.23
CA GLY A 91 -6.20 -9.45 -12.26
C GLY A 91 -6.19 -10.58 -13.28
N LEU A 92 -5.15 -11.42 -13.29
CA LEU A 92 -4.97 -12.54 -14.23
C LEU A 92 -5.20 -13.90 -13.58
N VAL A 93 -5.58 -13.94 -12.29
CA VAL A 93 -5.79 -15.20 -11.57
C VAL A 93 -7.02 -15.93 -12.09
N THR A 94 -6.91 -17.25 -12.15
CA THR A 94 -8.01 -18.15 -12.51
C THR A 94 -8.42 -19.05 -11.34
N ASP A 95 -7.76 -18.92 -10.19
CA ASP A 95 -8.01 -19.73 -9.00
C ASP A 95 -7.79 -18.93 -7.72
N ILE A 96 -8.58 -19.25 -6.70
CA ILE A 96 -8.57 -18.56 -5.41
C ILE A 96 -7.25 -18.72 -4.65
N GLN A 97 -6.57 -19.87 -4.79
CA GLN A 97 -5.27 -20.13 -4.17
C GLN A 97 -4.18 -19.24 -4.77
N GLN A 98 -4.21 -19.02 -6.09
CA GLN A 98 -3.31 -18.07 -6.75
C GLN A 98 -3.51 -16.67 -6.18
N LEU A 99 -4.77 -16.25 -5.99
CA LEU A 99 -5.09 -14.96 -5.38
C LEU A 99 -4.58 -14.88 -3.93
N LEU A 100 -4.75 -15.92 -3.12
CA LEU A 100 -4.23 -15.96 -1.74
C LEU A 100 -2.70 -15.82 -1.70
N VAL A 101 -1.97 -16.52 -2.56
CA VAL A 101 -0.51 -16.40 -2.65
C VAL A 101 -0.10 -15.01 -3.07
N LEU A 102 -0.74 -14.43 -4.10
CA LEU A 102 -0.43 -13.07 -4.52
C LEU A 102 -0.74 -12.06 -3.42
N ARG A 103 -1.82 -12.23 -2.65
CA ARG A 103 -2.17 -11.37 -1.52
C ARG A 103 -1.15 -11.44 -0.38
N PHE A 104 -0.59 -12.62 -0.15
CA PHE A 104 0.52 -12.79 0.79
C PHE A 104 1.76 -12.02 0.34
N LEU A 105 2.14 -12.15 -0.94
CA LEU A 105 3.29 -11.43 -1.51
C LEU A 105 3.05 -9.92 -1.51
N LEU A 106 1.82 -9.50 -1.78
CA LEU A 106 1.38 -8.11 -1.76
C LEU A 106 1.61 -7.47 -0.39
N GLY A 107 1.27 -8.18 0.69
CA GLY A 107 1.47 -7.69 2.06
C GLY A 107 2.94 -7.39 2.36
N PHE A 108 3.87 -8.25 1.91
CA PHE A 108 5.32 -7.99 2.04
C PHE A 108 5.82 -6.85 1.16
N ALA A 109 5.28 -6.70 -0.05
CA ALA A 109 5.67 -5.61 -0.94
C ALA A 109 5.22 -4.26 -0.36
N GLU A 110 4.00 -4.19 0.15
CA GLU A 110 3.41 -2.97 0.69
C GLU A 110 3.97 -2.56 2.06
N CYS A 111 4.39 -3.51 2.90
CA CYS A 111 4.87 -3.19 4.25
C CYS A 111 6.15 -2.35 4.27
N ILE A 112 6.85 -2.26 3.14
CA ILE A 112 8.06 -1.45 2.95
C ILE A 112 7.73 0.05 2.80
N TYR A 113 6.55 0.38 2.27
CA TYR A 113 6.22 1.74 1.88
C TYR A 113 6.18 2.71 3.07
N VAL A 114 5.33 2.44 4.06
CA VAL A 114 5.10 3.31 5.22
C VAL A 114 6.38 3.60 6.03
N PRO A 115 7.20 2.60 6.43
CA PRO A 115 8.42 2.85 7.19
C PRO A 115 9.49 3.60 6.39
N ALA A 116 9.46 3.57 5.05
CA ALA A 116 10.35 4.39 4.22
C ALA A 116 9.79 5.81 4.00
N ALA A 117 8.48 5.96 3.81
CA ALA A 117 7.81 7.22 3.47
C ALA A 117 7.81 8.22 4.63
N ILE A 118 7.45 7.78 5.85
CA ILE A 118 7.32 8.67 7.01
C ILE A 118 8.65 9.35 7.37
N PRO A 119 9.79 8.62 7.48
CA PRO A 119 11.07 9.25 7.76
C PRO A 119 11.58 10.08 6.57
N LEU A 120 11.27 9.71 5.32
CA LEU A 120 11.66 10.51 4.15
C LEU A 120 10.97 11.89 4.16
N LEU A 121 9.68 11.94 4.48
CA LEU A 121 8.93 13.18 4.72
C LEU A 121 9.55 13.99 5.87
N ALA A 122 9.86 13.31 6.97
CA ALA A 122 10.44 13.92 8.15
C ALA A 122 11.82 14.55 7.89
N ASP A 123 12.64 13.97 7.01
CA ASP A 123 13.96 14.49 6.66
C ASP A 123 13.90 15.69 5.69
N HIS A 124 12.88 15.73 4.82
CA HIS A 124 12.71 16.83 3.86
C HIS A 124 12.05 18.08 4.48
N HIS A 125 11.43 17.94 5.65
CA HIS A 125 10.70 19.01 6.33
C HIS A 125 11.24 19.27 7.74
N GLY A 126 11.63 20.53 7.99
CA GLY A 126 11.97 21.01 9.33
C GLY A 126 10.77 21.06 10.28
N PRO A 127 10.99 21.36 11.58
CA PRO A 127 9.97 21.30 12.63
C PRO A 127 8.66 22.02 12.27
N ASP A 128 8.76 23.18 11.63
CA ASP A 128 7.62 24.06 11.33
C ASP A 128 6.73 23.54 10.19
N THR A 129 7.24 22.67 9.31
CA THR A 129 6.50 22.19 8.12
C THR A 129 6.24 20.69 8.13
N ARG A 130 6.86 19.95 9.06
CA ARG A 130 6.71 18.50 9.18
C ARG A 130 5.28 18.09 9.51
N GLY A 131 4.62 18.81 10.42
CA GLY A 131 3.23 18.54 10.79
C GLY A 131 2.27 18.66 9.60
N THR A 132 2.39 19.72 8.81
CA THR A 132 1.59 19.92 7.59
C THR A 132 1.89 18.84 6.54
N ALA A 133 3.16 18.49 6.34
CA ALA A 133 3.55 17.46 5.37
C ALA A 133 2.99 16.08 5.73
N MET A 134 3.06 15.70 7.00
CA MET A 134 2.43 14.47 7.51
C MET A 134 0.90 14.53 7.43
N GLY A 135 0.30 15.68 7.75
CA GLY A 135 -1.14 15.89 7.66
C GLY A 135 -1.67 15.75 6.24
N ILE A 136 -0.98 16.30 5.25
CA ILE A 136 -1.33 16.12 3.83
C ILE A 136 -1.23 14.65 3.45
N HIS A 137 -0.13 13.98 3.82
CA HIS A 137 0.04 12.56 3.53
C HIS A 137 -1.10 11.71 4.14
N LEU A 138 -1.49 11.99 5.40
CA LEU A 138 -2.62 11.34 6.06
C LEU A 138 -3.97 11.67 5.42
N ALA A 139 -4.16 12.91 4.96
CA ALA A 139 -5.37 13.29 4.24
C ALA A 139 -5.52 12.48 2.94
N GLY A 140 -4.42 12.20 2.23
CA GLY A 140 -4.43 11.35 1.03
C GLY A 140 -4.86 9.92 1.30
N LEU A 141 -4.38 9.33 2.40
CA LEU A 141 -4.77 8.00 2.85
C LEU A 141 -6.28 7.94 3.13
N ASN A 142 -6.83 8.93 3.84
CA ASN A 142 -8.26 8.98 4.15
C ASN A 142 -9.13 9.26 2.92
N LEU A 143 -8.70 10.17 2.04
CA LEU A 143 -9.41 10.48 0.80
C LEU A 143 -9.49 9.23 -0.10
N ALA A 144 -8.42 8.45 -0.16
CA ALA A 144 -8.39 7.18 -0.86
C ALA A 144 -9.36 6.14 -0.30
N VAL A 145 -9.52 6.05 1.03
CA VAL A 145 -10.53 5.18 1.65
C VAL A 145 -11.93 5.57 1.19
N VAL A 146 -12.25 6.87 1.23
CA VAL A 146 -13.56 7.38 0.80
C VAL A 146 -13.79 7.09 -0.68
N ALA A 147 -12.82 7.42 -1.54
CA ALA A 147 -12.92 7.20 -2.97
C ALA A 147 -13.05 5.70 -3.34
N GLY A 148 -12.25 4.85 -2.69
CA GLY A 148 -12.29 3.40 -2.88
C GLY A 148 -13.61 2.78 -2.43
N GLY A 149 -14.17 3.26 -1.31
CA GLY A 149 -15.47 2.79 -0.78
C GLY A 149 -16.69 3.26 -1.57
N THR A 150 -16.61 4.40 -2.27
CA THR A 150 -17.72 4.87 -3.13
C THR A 150 -17.76 4.20 -4.51
N LEU A 151 -16.67 3.52 -4.90
CA LEU A 151 -16.55 2.81 -6.18
C LEU A 151 -16.81 1.30 -6.06
N SER A 152 -17.00 0.80 -4.83
CA SER A 152 -17.29 -0.60 -4.47
C SER A 152 -18.76 -0.82 -4.19
#